data_AF-A0A2N9NKA9-F1
#
_entry.id   AF-A0A2N9NKA9-F1
#
_cell.length_a   1.000
_cell.length_b   1.000
_cell.length_c   1.000
_cell.angle_alpha   90.00
_cell.angle_beta   90.00
_cell.angle_gamma   90.00
#
_symmetry.space_group_name_H-M   'P 1'
#
loop_
_entity.id
_entity.type
_entity.pdbx_description
1 polymer ?
#
loop_
_entity_poly.entity_id
_entity_poly.type
_entity_poly.pdbx_seq_one_letter_code
_entity_poly.pdbx_strand_id
1 'polypeptide(L)' 'MESGFDPAVKAALKGRGYNVVPGTGGFGGYQAIMWDATHRVYWGASEMRKDGEALGY' A
#
# COMPACT_ATOMS: atom_id res chain seq x y z
N MET A 1 -7.47 -9.35 2.15
CA MET A 1 -7.66 -7.92 2.48
C MET A 1 -6.64 -7.50 3.52
N GLU A 2 -6.03 -6.31 3.41
CA GLU A 2 -5.03 -5.83 4.38
C GLU A 2 -5.63 -5.54 5.76
N SER A 3 -4.78 -5.47 6.79
CA SER A 3 -5.19 -5.28 8.18
C SER A 3 -5.81 -3.91 8.43
N GLY A 4 -5.37 -2.86 7.72
CA GLY A 4 -5.82 -1.47 7.90
C GLY A 4 -7.27 -1.19 7.52
N PHE A 5 -7.98 -2.16 6.93
CA PHE A 5 -9.40 -2.00 6.61
C PHE A 5 -10.30 -2.18 7.84
N ASP A 6 -11.23 -1.25 8.02
CA ASP A 6 -12.25 -1.25 9.08
C ASP A 6 -13.01 -2.59 9.13
N PRO A 7 -13.12 -3.22 10.33
CA PRO A 7 -13.93 -4.42 10.53
C PRO A 7 -15.38 -4.31 10.03
N ALA A 8 -16.02 -3.14 10.16
CA ALA A 8 -17.39 -2.92 9.70
C ALA A 8 -17.52 -3.05 8.18
N VAL A 9 -16.52 -2.59 7.43
CA VAL A 9 -16.46 -2.74 5.96
C VAL A 9 -16.34 -4.22 5.58
N LYS A 10 -15.50 -4.98 6.31
CA LYS A 10 -15.37 -6.44 6.11
C LYS A 10 -16.68 -7.16 6.37
N ALA A 11 -17.42 -6.78 7.41
CA ALA A 11 -18.72 -7.35 7.74
C ALA A 11 -19.78 -7.02 6.68
N ALA A 12 -19.83 -5.78 6.19
CA ALA A 12 -20.76 -5.36 5.15
C ALA A 12 -20.54 -6.12 3.83
N LEU A 13 -19.28 -6.37 3.45
CA LEU A 13 -18.95 -7.19 2.28
C LEU A 13 -19.38 -8.64 2.44
N LYS A 14 -19.16 -9.25 3.62
CA LYS A 14 -19.66 -10.60 3.91
C LYS A 14 -21.19 -10.66 3.84
N GLY A 15 -21.89 -9.65 4.38
CA GLY A 15 -23.34 -9.55 4.33
C GLY A 15 -23.92 -9.42 2.91
N ARG A 16 -23.11 -8.92 1.96
CA ARG A 16 -23.45 -8.86 0.53
C ARG A 16 -23.12 -10.15 -0.24
N GLY A 17 -22.64 -11.20 0.45
CA GLY A 17 -22.30 -12.49 -0.16
C GLY A 17 -20.87 -12.60 -0.68
N TYR A 18 -20.00 -11.60 -0.46
CA TYR A 18 -18.60 -11.69 -0.87
C TYR A 18 -17.79 -12.57 0.09
N ASN A 19 -16.94 -13.42 -0.49
CA ASN A 19 -15.96 -14.18 0.29
C ASN A 19 -14.75 -13.30 0.65
N VAL A 20 -14.76 -12.72 1.85
CA VAL A 20 -13.65 -11.90 2.36
C VAL A 20 -12.60 -12.80 3.02
N VAL A 21 -11.49 -13.01 2.32
CA VAL A 21 -10.35 -13.81 2.80
C VAL A 21 -9.34 -12.94 3.54
N PRO A 22 -8.78 -13.39 4.68
CA PRO A 22 -7.65 -12.72 5.33
C PRO A 22 -6.52 -12.52 4.32
N GLY A 23 -5.94 -11.32 4.27
CA GLY A 23 -4.74 -11.12 3.46
C GLY A 23 -3.57 -11.89 4.05
N THR A 24 -2.70 -12.44 3.20
CA THR A 24 -1.45 -13.09 3.61
C THR A 24 -0.40 -12.10 4.13
N GLY A 25 -0.71 -10.80 4.16
CA GLY A 25 0.26 -9.72 4.40
C GLY A 25 1.21 -9.45 3.22
N GLY A 26 1.15 -10.27 2.17
CA GLY A 26 2.11 -10.24 1.04
C GLY A 26 1.77 -9.31 -0.13
N PHE A 27 0.67 -8.56 -0.07
CA PHE A 27 0.37 -7.55 -1.09
C PHE A 27 1.18 -6.28 -0.78
N GLY A 28 2.00 -5.77 -1.70
CA GLY A 28 2.81 -4.57 -1.44
C GLY A 28 4.27 -4.74 -1.86
N GLY A 29 5.17 -4.00 -1.20
CA GLY A 29 6.58 -3.90 -1.55
C GLY A 29 6.89 -2.95 -2.70
N TYR A 30 5.99 -2.00 -2.97
CA TYR A 30 6.16 -1.04 -4.04
C TYR A 30 7.35 -0.11 -3.79
N GLN A 31 8.03 0.23 -4.88
CA GLN A 31 9.07 1.25 -4.94
C GLN A 31 8.63 2.25 -6.00
N ALA A 32 8.80 3.54 -5.74
CA ALA A 32 8.38 4.58 -6.66
C ALA A 32 9.36 5.75 -6.69
N ILE A 33 9.49 6.35 -7.87
CA ILE A 33 10.16 7.63 -8.08
C ILE A 33 9.17 8.56 -8.77
N MET A 34 8.99 9.75 -8.23
CA MET A 34 8.13 10.79 -8.79
C MET A 34 8.96 12.02 -9.13
N TRP A 35 8.84 12.50 -10.36
CA TRP A 35 9.39 13.79 -10.76
C TRP A 35 8.45 14.93 -10.36
N ASP A 36 8.97 15.91 -9.63
CA ASP A 36 8.27 17.16 -9.33
C ASP A 36 8.76 18.26 -10.27
N ALA A 37 7.95 18.58 -11.28
CA ALA A 37 8.28 19.58 -12.28
C ALA A 37 8.34 21.02 -11.72
N THR A 38 7.70 21.29 -10.58
CA THR A 38 7.67 22.63 -9.97
C THR A 38 8.98 22.91 -9.25
N HIS A 39 9.39 22.00 -8.38
CA HIS A 39 10.61 22.13 -7.59
C HIS A 39 11.84 21.56 -8.29
N ARG A 40 11.65 20.86 -9.41
CA ARG A 40 12.70 20.20 -10.21
C ARG A 40 13.51 19.18 -9.40
N VAL A 41 12.82 18.39 -8.59
CA VAL A 41 13.41 17.34 -7.73
C VAL A 41 12.75 15.99 -7.99
N TYR A 42 13.41 14.92 -7.55
CA TYR A 42 12.85 13.57 -7.53
C TYR A 42 12.48 13.18 -6.10
N TRP A 43 11.27 12.64 -5.94
CA TRP A 43 10.80 12.03 -4.69
C TRP A 43 10.92 10.52 -4.81
N GLY A 44 11.70 9.88 -3.94
CA GLY A 44 11.76 8.43 -3.83
C GLY A 44 10.90 7.92 -2.67
N ALA A 45 10.22 6.80 -2.86
CA ALA A 45 9.42 6.15 -1.82
C ALA A 45 9.62 4.63 -1.82
N SER A 46 9.76 4.08 -0.62
CA SER A 46 9.83 2.64 -0.37
C SER A 46 8.68 2.23 0.55
N GLU A 47 8.03 1.12 0.25
CA GLU A 47 6.94 0.62 1.07
C GLU A 47 7.44 0.01 2.40
N MET A 48 6.81 0.41 3.51
CA MET A 48 7.26 0.14 4.89
C MET A 48 7.45 -1.33 5.27
N ARG A 49 6.77 -2.28 4.59
CA ARG A 49 6.88 -3.71 4.86
C ARG A 49 8.08 -4.37 4.18
N LYS A 50 8.91 -3.59 3.48
CA LYS A 50 10.20 -4.03 2.94
C LYS A 50 11.31 -3.25 3.62
N ASP A 51 12.46 -3.90 3.77
CA ASP A 51 13.73 -3.24 4.10
C ASP A 51 14.27 -2.53 2.86
N GLY A 52 13.44 -1.68 2.24
CA GLY A 52 13.78 -0.95 1.03
C GLY A 52 14.30 0.45 1.34
N GLU A 53 14.96 1.05 0.35
CA GLU A 53 15.70 2.30 0.50
C GLU A 53 15.41 3.23 -0.69
N ALA A 54 15.37 4.54 -0.42
CA ALA A 54 15.33 5.57 -1.45
C ALA A 54 16.55 6.49 -1.31
N LEU A 55 17.43 6.48 -2.30
CA LEU A 55 18.66 7.28 -2.35
C LEU A 55 18.56 8.33 -3.47
N GLY A 56 18.87 9.58 -3.14
CA GLY A 56 18.90 10.70 -4.08
C GLY A 56 20.33 11.13 -4.43
N TYR A 57 20.47 11.90 -5.51
CA TYR A 57 21.68 12.62 -5.92
C TYR A 57 21.34 14.08 -6.17
#